data_AF-G5IHM5-F1
#
_entry.id   AF-G5IHM5-F1
#
_cell.length_a   1.000
_cell.length_b   1.000
_cell.length_c   1.000
_cell.angle_alpha   90.00
_cell.angle_beta   90.00
_cell.angle_gamma   90.00
#
_symmetry.space_group_name_H-M   'P 1'
#
loop_
_entity.id
_entity.type
_entity.pdbx_description
1 polymer ?
#
loop_
_entity_poly.entity_id
_entity_poly.type
_entity_poly.pdbx_seq_one_letter_code
_entity_poly.pdbx_strand_id
1 'polypeptide(L)'
;MDDWYIMNPSKEELFDLLDHIHQIAEEYGIHINKKKTRIVKISSTYKILQIKYSLTDSGKVIKRINPKRVTTMRRKLKKLAVKVKNEEITYENVENMFRGWMGSFYKLLSKEQRKNLIGLYEDLFEKSITIISKRMIITDKIK
;
A
#
# COMPACT_ATOMS: atom_id res chain seq x y z
N MET A 1 9.52 -5.40 15.64
CA MET A 1 9.29 -5.18 14.19
C MET A 1 10.54 -5.69 13.50
N ASP A 2 10.38 -6.61 12.56
CA ASP A 2 11.50 -7.42 12.07
C ASP A 2 11.99 -6.95 10.69
N ASP A 3 11.22 -6.08 10.02
CA ASP A 3 11.57 -5.48 8.74
C ASP A 3 12.42 -4.21 8.97
N TRP A 4 13.68 -4.23 8.58
CA TRP A 4 14.60 -3.09 8.61
C TRP A 4 15.48 -3.09 7.34
N TYR A 5 16.22 -2.00 7.13
CA TYR A 5 17.13 -1.86 6.00
C TYR A 5 18.31 -0.96 6.37
N ILE A 6 19.43 -1.15 5.66
CA ILE A 6 20.64 -0.34 5.79
C ILE A 6 21.02 0.13 4.39
N MET A 7 21.50 1.37 4.29
CA MET A 7 21.95 1.97 3.03
C MET A 7 23.39 2.42 3.19
N ASN A 8 24.25 1.99 2.27
CA ASN A 8 25.65 2.39 2.21
C ASN A 8 26.09 2.46 0.73
N PRO A 9 26.91 3.46 0.33
CA PRO A 9 27.46 3.51 -1.02
C PRO A 9 28.43 2.35 -1.35
N SER A 10 29.10 1.77 -0.37
CA SER A 10 30.00 0.63 -0.50
C SER A 10 29.22 -0.69 -0.45
N LYS A 11 29.38 -1.53 -1.48
CA LYS A 11 28.72 -2.84 -1.53
C LYS A 11 29.42 -3.82 -0.61
N GLU A 12 30.73 -3.70 -0.51
CA GLU A 12 31.64 -4.51 0.30
C GLU A 12 31.30 -4.33 1.79
N GLU A 13 31.09 -3.09 2.24
CA GLU A 13 30.66 -2.80 3.62
C GLU A 13 29.29 -3.40 3.93
N LEU A 14 28.37 -3.43 2.97
CA LEU A 14 27.05 -4.06 3.19
C LEU A 14 27.14 -5.58 3.33
N PHE A 15 28.07 -6.25 2.64
CA PHE A 15 28.30 -7.68 2.82
C PHE A 15 28.94 -7.97 4.16
N ASP A 16 30.00 -7.24 4.52
CA ASP A 16 30.66 -7.36 5.82
C ASP A 16 29.65 -7.17 6.97
N LEU A 17 28.82 -6.14 6.88
CA LEU A 17 27.77 -5.89 7.86
C LEU A 17 26.72 -6.99 7.91
N LEU A 18 26.32 -7.53 6.76
CA LEU A 18 25.35 -8.63 6.70
C LEU A 18 25.90 -9.90 7.35
N ASP A 19 27.19 -10.20 7.15
CA ASP A 19 27.85 -11.35 7.75
C ASP A 19 27.95 -11.22 9.28
N HIS A 20 28.34 -10.05 9.79
CA HIS A 20 28.32 -9.77 11.22
C HIS A 20 26.92 -9.85 11.84
N ILE A 21 25.90 -9.33 11.14
CA ILE A 21 24.50 -9.45 11.59
C ILE A 21 24.06 -10.91 11.65
N HIS A 22 24.48 -11.75 10.69
CA HIS A 22 24.19 -13.17 10.71
C HIS A 22 24.81 -13.89 11.92
N GLN A 23 26.07 -13.59 12.25
CA GLN A 23 26.76 -14.15 13.42
C GLN A 23 26.03 -13.80 14.70
N ILE A 24 25.74 -12.50 14.90
CA ILE A 24 25.01 -12.01 16.08
C ILE A 24 23.63 -12.68 16.15
N ALA A 25 22.89 -12.73 15.05
CA ALA A 25 21.57 -13.35 15.03
C ALA A 25 21.61 -14.84 15.39
N GLU A 26 22.64 -15.58 14.95
CA GLU A 26 22.84 -16.98 15.31
C GLU A 26 23.12 -17.16 16.81
N GLU A 27 23.95 -16.30 17.41
CA GLU A 27 24.21 -16.30 18.87
C GLU A 27 22.94 -16.11 19.69
N TYR A 28 22.01 -15.27 19.20
CA TYR A 28 20.70 -15.06 19.83
C TYR A 28 19.63 -16.09 19.42
N GLY A 29 19.96 -17.08 18.57
CA GLY A 29 19.00 -18.06 18.05
C GLY A 29 17.94 -17.47 17.11
N ILE A 30 18.21 -16.32 16.50
CA ILE A 30 17.31 -15.59 15.59
C ILE A 30 17.55 -16.07 14.15
N HIS A 31 16.52 -16.67 13.54
CA HIS A 31 16.60 -17.10 12.15
C HIS A 31 16.40 -15.94 11.15
N ILE A 32 17.44 -15.63 10.37
CA ILE A 32 17.35 -14.68 9.26
C ILE A 32 16.92 -15.39 7.96
N ASN A 33 15.85 -14.89 7.35
CA ASN A 33 15.35 -15.42 6.09
C ASN A 33 16.22 -14.99 4.89
N LYS A 34 17.16 -15.85 4.48
CA LYS A 34 18.08 -15.61 3.33
C LYS A 34 17.37 -15.36 2.00
N LYS A 35 16.11 -15.79 1.82
CA LYS A 35 15.32 -15.48 0.62
C LYS A 35 14.75 -14.05 0.67
N LYS A 36 14.54 -13.46 1.85
CA LYS A 36 14.00 -12.10 1.99
C LYS A 36 15.10 -11.06 2.17
N THR A 37 16.18 -11.41 2.85
CA THR A 37 17.35 -10.54 3.05
C THR A 37 18.20 -10.49 1.78
N ARG A 38 18.36 -9.30 1.19
CA ARG A 38 19.08 -9.11 -0.08
C ARG A 38 19.75 -7.75 -0.11
N ILE A 39 20.97 -7.69 -0.64
CA ILE A 39 21.63 -6.44 -1.01
C ILE A 39 21.23 -6.11 -2.45
N VAL A 40 20.67 -4.93 -2.67
CA VAL A 40 20.18 -4.47 -3.97
C VAL A 40 20.62 -3.04 -4.24
N LYS A 41 20.77 -2.68 -5.52
CA LYS A 41 21.05 -1.29 -5.90
C LYS A 41 19.85 -0.40 -5.60
N ILE A 42 20.09 0.83 -5.14
CA ILE A 42 19.01 1.80 -4.87
C ILE A 42 18.25 2.22 -6.13
N SER A 43 18.89 2.15 -7.31
CA SER A 43 18.27 2.38 -8.62
C SER A 43 17.33 1.24 -9.04
N SER A 44 17.42 0.07 -8.41
CA SER A 44 16.47 -1.01 -8.62
C SER A 44 15.13 -0.68 -7.94
N THR A 45 14.12 -1.48 -8.26
CA THR A 45 12.85 -1.38 -7.55
C THR A 45 12.80 -2.35 -6.38
N TYR A 46 12.48 -1.85 -5.19
CA TYR A 46 12.39 -2.63 -3.95
C TYR A 46 11.04 -2.44 -3.24
N LYS A 47 10.73 -3.33 -2.29
CA LYS A 47 9.48 -3.30 -1.51
C LYS A 47 9.80 -3.24 -0.03
N ILE A 48 9.28 -2.23 0.67
CA ILE A 48 9.29 -2.15 2.13
C ILE A 48 7.90 -1.79 2.64
N LEU A 49 7.45 -2.44 3.72
CA LEU A 49 6.12 -2.24 4.30
C LEU A 49 4.98 -2.31 3.25
N GLN A 50 5.09 -3.24 2.30
CA GLN A 50 4.14 -3.43 1.18
C GLN A 50 4.04 -2.27 0.17
N ILE A 51 4.92 -1.27 0.26
CA ILE A 51 5.05 -0.17 -0.70
C ILE A 51 6.24 -0.47 -1.62
N LYS A 52 6.05 -0.26 -2.92
CA LYS A 52 7.07 -0.41 -3.96
C LYS A 52 7.74 0.95 -4.20
N TYR A 53 9.06 0.98 -4.17
CA TYR A 53 9.87 2.19 -4.32
C TYR A 53 10.74 2.08 -5.56
N SER A 54 10.77 3.12 -6.37
CA SER A 54 11.64 3.24 -7.54
C SER A 54 12.25 4.63 -7.54
N LEU A 55 13.57 4.72 -7.73
CA LEU A 55 14.28 5.97 -7.95
C LEU A 55 14.32 6.26 -9.46
N THR A 56 13.99 7.47 -9.89
CA THR A 56 14.14 7.90 -11.28
C THR A 56 15.55 8.45 -11.52
N ASP A 57 15.95 8.56 -12.77
CA ASP A 57 17.27 9.11 -13.15
C ASP A 57 17.47 10.56 -12.69
N SER A 58 16.38 11.32 -12.55
CA SER A 58 16.38 12.68 -11.97
C SER A 58 16.45 12.73 -10.43
N GLY A 59 16.57 11.59 -9.75
CA GLY A 59 16.60 11.51 -8.29
C GLY A 59 15.23 11.53 -7.60
N LYS A 60 14.12 11.54 -8.35
CA LYS A 60 12.77 11.51 -7.77
C LYS A 60 12.41 10.10 -7.29
N VAL A 61 11.88 10.00 -6.07
CA VAL A 61 11.39 8.74 -5.51
C VAL A 61 9.91 8.55 -5.84
N ILE A 62 9.59 7.48 -6.56
CA ILE A 62 8.22 7.03 -6.83
C ILE A 62 7.83 5.96 -5.82
N LYS A 63 6.73 6.20 -5.09
CA LYS A 63 6.13 5.25 -4.14
C LYS A 63 4.80 4.73 -4.69
N ARG A 64 4.63 3.42 -4.77
CA ARG A 64 3.40 2.78 -5.28
C ARG A 64 2.90 1.70 -4.34
N ILE A 65 1.57 1.64 -4.17
CA ILE A 65 0.95 0.54 -3.43
C ILE A 65 1.15 -0.79 -4.17
N ASN A 66 1.20 -1.89 -3.43
CA ASN A 66 1.08 -3.22 -4.02
C ASN A 66 -0.29 -3.36 -4.75
N PRO A 67 -0.31 -3.66 -6.07
CA PRO A 67 -1.54 -3.82 -6.84
C PRO A 67 -2.55 -4.81 -6.23
N LYS A 68 -2.06 -5.86 -5.54
CA LYS A 68 -2.91 -6.84 -4.86
C LYS A 68 -3.83 -6.20 -3.80
N ARG A 69 -3.39 -5.12 -3.14
CA ARG A 69 -4.22 -4.39 -2.15
C ARG A 69 -5.37 -3.67 -2.83
N VAL A 70 -5.16 -3.12 -4.02
CA VAL A 70 -6.22 -2.47 -4.81
C VAL A 70 -7.24 -3.52 -5.27
N THR A 71 -6.78 -4.64 -5.82
CA THR A 71 -7.66 -5.75 -6.23
C THR A 71 -8.48 -6.30 -5.05
N THR A 72 -7.84 -6.43 -3.88
CA THR A 72 -8.52 -6.88 -2.66
C THR A 72 -9.59 -5.89 -2.22
N MET A 73 -9.31 -4.58 -2.24
CA MET A 73 -10.30 -3.56 -1.88
C MET A 73 -11.49 -3.56 -2.84
N ARG A 74 -11.26 -3.65 -4.16
CA ARG A 74 -12.34 -3.76 -5.15
C ARG A 74 -13.25 -4.96 -4.89
N ARG A 75 -12.66 -6.13 -4.60
CA ARG A 75 -13.43 -7.35 -4.24
C ARG A 75 -14.20 -7.16 -2.93
N LYS A 76 -13.60 -6.50 -1.94
CA LYS A 76 -14.23 -6.20 -0.65
C LYS A 76 -15.45 -5.30 -0.85
N LEU A 77 -15.32 -4.19 -1.59
CA LEU A 77 -16.43 -3.27 -1.87
C LEU A 77 -17.62 -3.98 -2.53
N LYS A 78 -17.38 -4.81 -3.55
CA LYS A 78 -18.45 -5.59 -4.20
C LYS A 78 -19.20 -6.51 -3.23
N LYS A 79 -18.48 -7.20 -2.34
CA LYS A 79 -19.11 -8.03 -1.31
C LYS A 79 -19.89 -7.21 -0.28
N LEU A 80 -19.34 -6.07 0.14
CA LEU A 80 -20.00 -5.18 1.09
C LEU A 80 -21.26 -4.56 0.49
N ALA A 81 -21.28 -4.24 -0.81
CA ALA A 81 -22.47 -3.74 -1.49
C ALA A 81 -23.63 -4.76 -1.42
N VAL A 82 -23.35 -6.05 -1.63
CA VAL A 82 -24.36 -7.12 -1.46
C VAL A 82 -24.85 -7.17 -0.01
N LYS A 83 -23.94 -7.09 0.98
CA LYS A 83 -24.31 -7.11 2.40
C LYS A 83 -25.15 -5.89 2.81
N VAL A 84 -24.86 -4.71 2.28
CA VAL A 84 -25.68 -3.50 2.50
C VAL A 84 -27.07 -3.69 1.92
N LYS A 85 -27.18 -4.22 0.69
CA LYS A 85 -28.46 -4.51 0.04
C LYS A 85 -29.30 -5.52 0.84
N ASN A 86 -28.66 -6.48 1.48
CA ASN A 86 -29.29 -7.48 2.34
C ASN A 86 -29.49 -6.98 3.79
N GLU A 87 -29.19 -5.72 4.09
CA GLU A 87 -29.30 -5.12 5.43
C GLU A 87 -28.45 -5.82 6.52
N GLU A 88 -27.45 -6.61 6.13
CA GLU A 88 -26.54 -7.30 7.05
C GLU A 88 -25.53 -6.33 7.68
N ILE A 89 -25.25 -5.20 7.01
CA ILE A 89 -24.36 -4.14 7.50
C ILE A 89 -24.90 -2.77 7.07
N THR A 90 -24.62 -1.74 7.87
CA THR A 90 -24.97 -0.36 7.49
C THR A 90 -24.03 0.17 6.40
N TYR A 91 -24.55 1.05 5.54
CA TYR A 91 -23.74 1.78 4.56
C TYR A 91 -22.65 2.63 5.24
N GLU A 92 -22.95 3.24 6.39
CA GLU A 92 -22.00 4.07 7.15
C GLU A 92 -20.73 3.30 7.52
N ASN A 93 -20.85 2.02 7.90
CA ASN A 93 -19.69 1.17 8.18
C ASN A 93 -18.79 0.98 6.95
N VAL A 94 -19.40 0.88 5.76
CA VAL A 94 -18.66 0.77 4.50
C VAL A 94 -17.98 2.10 4.16
N GLU A 95 -18.68 3.22 4.34
CA GLU A 95 -18.13 4.55 4.09
C GLU A 95 -16.92 4.84 4.99
N ASN A 96 -17.05 4.61 6.30
CA ASN A 96 -15.96 4.81 7.26
C ASN A 96 -14.74 3.94 6.94
N MET A 97 -14.96 2.67 6.58
CA MET A 97 -13.89 1.78 6.15
C MET A 97 -13.21 2.29 4.86
N PHE A 98 -13.99 2.76 3.89
CA PHE A 98 -13.44 3.23 2.61
C PHE A 98 -12.66 4.52 2.80
N ARG A 99 -13.17 5.47 3.59
CA ARG A 99 -12.47 6.70 3.98
C ARG A 99 -11.14 6.40 4.66
N GLY A 100 -11.12 5.49 5.63
CA GLY A 100 -9.89 5.10 6.32
C GLY A 100 -8.86 4.51 5.36
N TRP A 101 -9.28 3.59 4.50
CA TRP A 101 -8.38 2.98 3.52
C TRP A 101 -7.87 3.99 2.48
N MET A 102 -8.74 4.84 1.94
CA MET A 102 -8.34 5.88 1.01
C MET A 102 -7.41 6.89 1.68
N GLY A 103 -7.66 7.28 2.93
CA GLY A 103 -6.76 8.12 3.71
C GLY A 103 -5.33 7.55 3.79
N SER A 104 -5.18 6.25 4.03
CA SER A 104 -3.87 5.60 4.08
C SER A 104 -3.18 5.47 2.72
N PHE A 105 -3.93 5.20 1.65
CA PHE A 105 -3.36 4.77 0.37
C PHE A 105 -3.51 5.75 -0.79
N TYR A 106 -4.32 6.82 -0.66
CA TYR A 106 -4.66 7.72 -1.77
C TYR A 106 -3.41 8.19 -2.53
N LYS A 107 -2.42 8.71 -1.81
CA LYS A 107 -1.17 9.24 -2.39
C LYS A 107 -0.30 8.17 -3.08
N LEU A 108 -0.48 6.90 -2.74
CA LEU A 108 0.27 5.75 -3.27
C LEU A 108 -0.40 5.10 -4.48
N LEU A 109 -1.66 5.45 -4.76
CA LEU A 109 -2.38 5.01 -5.95
C LEU A 109 -2.00 5.85 -7.17
N SER A 110 -1.94 5.22 -8.35
CA SER A 110 -1.88 5.93 -9.63
C SER A 110 -3.18 6.70 -9.88
N LYS A 111 -3.14 7.69 -10.80
CA LYS A 111 -4.34 8.44 -11.21
C LYS A 111 -5.45 7.50 -11.70
N GLU A 112 -5.10 6.52 -12.52
CA GLU A 112 -6.02 5.52 -13.05
C GLU A 112 -6.59 4.62 -11.94
N GLN A 113 -5.76 4.16 -11.00
CA GLN A 113 -6.24 3.36 -9.87
C GLN A 113 -7.24 4.14 -9.00
N ARG A 114 -7.01 5.44 -8.80
CA ARG A 114 -7.96 6.30 -8.07
C ARG A 114 -9.28 6.40 -8.83
N LYS A 115 -9.23 6.77 -10.12
CA LYS A 115 -10.42 6.90 -10.98
C LYS A 115 -11.25 5.61 -10.96
N ASN A 116 -10.61 4.46 -11.21
CA ASN A 116 -11.32 3.19 -11.32
C ASN A 116 -11.88 2.69 -9.97
N LEU A 117 -11.21 2.98 -8.86
CA LEU A 117 -11.69 2.58 -7.54
C LEU A 117 -12.80 3.50 -7.02
N ILE A 118 -12.68 4.82 -7.26
CA ILE A 118 -13.70 5.81 -6.92
C ILE A 118 -14.96 5.55 -7.75
N GLY A 119 -14.84 5.42 -9.08
CA GLY A 119 -15.99 5.13 -9.93
C GLY A 119 -16.71 3.84 -9.52
N LEU A 120 -15.97 2.77 -9.20
CA LEU A 120 -16.57 1.55 -8.67
C LEU A 120 -17.36 1.80 -7.37
N TYR A 121 -16.86 2.63 -6.46
CA TYR A 121 -17.57 2.96 -5.23
C TYR A 121 -18.85 3.77 -5.54
N GLU A 122 -18.73 4.79 -6.38
CA GLU A 122 -19.84 5.64 -6.80
C GLU A 122 -20.97 4.85 -7.48
N ASP A 123 -20.61 3.83 -8.27
CA ASP A 123 -21.58 2.96 -8.94
C ASP A 123 -22.24 1.96 -7.99
N LEU A 124 -21.47 1.38 -7.05
CA LEU A 124 -22.00 0.38 -6.12
C LEU A 124 -22.96 0.97 -5.07
N PHE A 125 -22.79 2.23 -4.69
CA PHE A 125 -23.49 2.85 -3.57
C PHE A 125 -24.32 4.08 -3.95
N GLU A 126 -24.43 4.39 -5.25
CA GLU A 126 -25.15 5.57 -5.76
C GLU A 126 -24.68 6.89 -5.13
N LYS A 127 -23.35 7.01 -4.93
CA LYS A 127 -22.71 8.19 -4.34
C LYS A 127 -21.87 8.97 -5.36
N SER A 128 -21.56 10.21 -5.03
CA SER A 128 -20.60 11.05 -5.74
C SER A 128 -19.43 11.39 -4.80
N ILE A 129 -18.20 11.25 -5.29
CA ILE A 129 -16.99 11.51 -4.52
C ILE A 129 -16.23 12.69 -5.13
N THR A 130 -16.04 13.73 -4.34
CA THR A 130 -15.16 14.85 -4.67
C THR A 130 -13.98 14.92 -3.70
N ILE A 131 -12.81 15.33 -4.22
CA ILE A 131 -11.61 15.50 -3.41
C ILE A 131 -11.29 17.00 -3.34
N ILE A 132 -11.60 17.63 -2.20
CA ILE A 132 -11.34 19.06 -1.97
C ILE A 132 -10.23 19.19 -0.93
N SER A 133 -9.15 19.89 -1.26
CA SER A 133 -8.04 20.15 -0.31
C SER A 133 -7.54 18.91 0.43
N LYS A 134 -7.38 17.79 -0.31
CA LYS A 134 -6.97 16.46 0.21
C LYS A 134 -7.98 15.77 1.15
N ARG A 135 -9.19 16.31 1.28
CA ARG A 135 -10.31 15.66 1.97
C ARG A 135 -11.25 15.03 0.97
N MET A 136 -11.71 13.83 1.30
CA MET A 136 -12.72 13.12 0.52
C MET A 136 -14.11 13.55 1.02
N ILE A 137 -14.94 14.03 0.11
CA ILE A 137 -16.34 14.36 0.37
C ILE A 137 -17.17 13.36 -0.43
N ILE A 138 -18.14 12.74 0.25
CA ILE A 138 -19.02 11.73 -0.33
C ILE A 138 -20.43 12.28 -0.13
N THR A 139 -21.17 12.42 -1.22
CA THR A 139 -22.57 12.86 -1.22
C THR A 139 -23.42 11.85 -1.98
N ASP A 140 -24.74 11.91 -1.80
CA ASP A 140 -25.65 11.18 -2.68
C ASP A 140 -25.53 11.66 -4.13
N LYS A 141 -25.68 10.74 -5.10
CA LYS A 141 -25.87 11.15 -6.50
C LYS A 141 -27.20 11.89 -6.60
N ILE A 142 -27.15 13.13 -7.05
CA ILE A 142 -28.34 13.87 -7.45
C ILE A 142 -28.89 13.15 -8.68
N LYS A 143 -30.13 12.66 -8.59
CA LYS A 143 -30.85 12.09 -9.73
C LYS A 143 -31.28 13.17 -10.71
#